data_AF-A0A7W4EUB7-F1
#
_entry.id   AF-A0A7W4EUB7-F1
#
_cell.length_a   1.000
_cell.length_b   1.000
_cell.length_c   1.000
_cell.angle_alpha   90.00
_cell.angle_beta   90.00
_cell.angle_gamma   90.00
#
_symmetry.space_group_name_H-M   'P 1'
#
loop_
_entity.id
_entity.type
_entity.pdbx_description
1 polymer ?
#
loop_
_entity_poly.entity_id
_entity_poly.type
_entity_poly.pdbx_seq_one_letter_code
_entity_poly.pdbx_strand_id
1 'polypeptide(L)'
;MALKLDRQTTIAAIFVMVALVILGKLFYIQILNPDYKLSADNNVLRRITQYPARGTVYDRKQRLLVYNEAAYDIMVVPNEVKPFDTAAFLELFGITREYLDEQLQAAKEFSSRKESLFLKQLSTADFAKVQEYLYQYPGFYAQPRTQRHYPQPIAAHLLGYVGEVSNRTVFEQPYYKQGDYIGISGLELSYEAELRGQRGVRNYMVDVHNRVKGSYANGLYDTVAV
;
A
#
# COMPACT_ATOMS: atom_id res chain seq x y z
N MET A 1 -54.82 -26.57 -38.21
CA MET A 1 -55.30 -26.86 -36.83
C MET A 1 -54.72 -25.78 -35.92
N ALA A 2 -55.46 -24.69 -35.69
CA ALA A 2 -54.98 -23.59 -34.87
C ALA A 2 -55.18 -23.95 -33.39
N LEU A 3 -54.08 -24.13 -32.65
CA LEU A 3 -54.16 -24.29 -31.20
C LEU A 3 -54.77 -23.00 -30.60
N LYS A 4 -56.03 -23.06 -30.16
CA LYS A 4 -56.58 -22.03 -29.27
C LYS A 4 -55.92 -22.22 -27.91
N LEU A 5 -54.82 -21.51 -27.70
CA LEU A 5 -54.19 -21.41 -26.38
C LEU A 5 -55.15 -20.66 -25.45
N ASP A 6 -55.55 -21.32 -24.36
CA ASP A 6 -56.34 -20.71 -23.31
C ASP A 6 -55.56 -19.57 -22.65
N ARG A 7 -56.24 -18.53 -22.19
CA ARG A 7 -55.61 -17.32 -21.61
C ARG A 7 -54.66 -17.69 -20.46
N GLN A 8 -55.01 -18.71 -19.68
CA GLN A 8 -54.16 -19.22 -18.59
C GLN A 8 -52.86 -19.84 -19.13
N THR A 9 -52.93 -20.63 -20.21
CA THR A 9 -51.75 -21.25 -20.83
C THR A 9 -50.81 -20.23 -21.46
N THR A 10 -51.34 -19.16 -22.04
CA THR A 10 -50.54 -18.06 -22.60
C THR A 10 -49.79 -17.30 -21.50
N ILE A 11 -50.46 -17.00 -20.38
CA ILE A 11 -49.82 -16.33 -19.24
C ILE A 11 -48.75 -17.24 -18.63
N ALA A 12 -49.02 -18.53 -18.44
CA ALA A 12 -48.05 -19.49 -17.93
C ALA A 12 -46.82 -19.60 -18.86
N ALA A 13 -47.02 -19.63 -20.18
CA ALA A 13 -45.93 -19.68 -21.15
C ALA A 13 -45.03 -18.44 -21.09
N ILE A 14 -45.61 -17.25 -20.88
CA ILE A 14 -44.85 -16.00 -20.69
C ILE A 14 -44.01 -16.08 -19.41
N PHE A 15 -44.58 -16.53 -18.29
CA PHE A 15 -43.85 -16.69 -17.04
C PHE A 15 -42.68 -17.69 -17.16
N VAL A 16 -42.91 -18.82 -17.83
CA VAL A 16 -41.85 -19.81 -18.08
C VAL A 16 -40.75 -19.24 -18.98
N MET A 17 -41.11 -18.49 -20.01
CA MET A 17 -40.14 -17.82 -20.88
C MET A 17 -39.29 -16.82 -20.09
N VAL A 18 -39.92 -15.98 -19.25
CA VAL A 18 -39.20 -15.02 -18.40
C VAL A 18 -38.28 -15.75 -17.41
N ALA A 19 -38.75 -16.83 -16.79
CA ALA A 19 -37.94 -17.64 -15.89
C ALA A 19 -36.72 -18.26 -16.60
N LEU A 20 -36.89 -18.74 -17.84
CA LEU A 20 -35.79 -19.26 -18.66
C LEU A 20 -34.76 -18.17 -19.02
N VAL A 21 -35.21 -16.96 -19.33
CA VAL A 21 -34.31 -15.81 -19.58
C VAL A 21 -33.52 -15.46 -18.33
N ILE A 22 -34.16 -15.45 -17.15
CA ILE A 22 -33.49 -15.19 -15.87
C ILE A 22 -32.48 -16.31 -15.54
N LEU A 23 -32.86 -17.57 -15.72
CA LEU A 23 -31.98 -18.72 -15.48
C LEU A 23 -30.77 -18.72 -16.44
N GLY A 24 -30.98 -18.42 -17.71
CA GLY A 24 -29.89 -18.28 -18.68
C GLY A 24 -28.93 -17.15 -18.31
N LYS A 25 -29.47 -16.01 -17.83
CA LYS A 25 -28.63 -14.91 -17.35
C LYS A 25 -27.86 -15.27 -16.07
N LEU A 26 -28.48 -16.00 -15.15
CA LEU A 26 -27.80 -16.51 -13.94
C LEU A 26 -26.68 -17.50 -14.30
N PHE A 27 -26.94 -18.43 -15.21
CA PHE A 27 -25.92 -19.37 -15.69
C PHE A 27 -24.74 -18.64 -16.33
N TYR A 28 -25.02 -17.64 -17.18
CA TYR A 28 -23.98 -16.81 -17.80
C TYR A 28 -23.13 -16.08 -16.74
N ILE A 29 -23.77 -15.48 -15.73
CA ILE A 29 -23.05 -14.78 -14.66
C ILE A 29 -22.23 -15.75 -13.79
N GLN A 30 -22.77 -16.92 -13.45
CA GLN A 30 -22.09 -17.84 -12.52
C GLN A 30 -20.98 -18.69 -13.16
N ILE A 31 -21.12 -19.07 -14.44
CA ILE A 31 -20.22 -20.05 -15.07
C ILE A 31 -19.32 -19.42 -16.14
N LEU A 32 -19.84 -18.47 -16.93
CA LEU A 32 -19.11 -17.90 -18.07
C LEU A 32 -18.37 -16.61 -17.72
N ASN A 33 -18.76 -15.92 -16.64
CA ASN A 33 -18.21 -14.61 -16.30
C ASN A 33 -17.38 -14.63 -14.99
N PRO A 34 -16.05 -14.83 -15.07
CA PRO A 34 -15.17 -14.80 -13.90
C PRO A 34 -15.02 -13.40 -13.28
N ASP A 35 -15.40 -12.32 -13.99
CA ASP A 35 -15.15 -10.94 -13.55
C ASP A 35 -15.98 -10.53 -12.32
N TYR A 36 -17.16 -11.13 -12.12
CA TYR A 36 -17.99 -10.86 -10.94
C TYR A 36 -17.42 -11.49 -9.67
N LYS A 37 -16.77 -12.65 -9.79
CA LYS A 37 -16.03 -13.27 -8.68
C LYS A 37 -14.84 -12.39 -8.29
N LEU A 38 -14.09 -11.91 -9.28
CA LEU A 38 -12.99 -10.95 -9.09
C LEU A 38 -13.44 -9.62 -8.47
N SER A 39 -14.66 -9.15 -8.76
CA SER A 39 -15.21 -7.92 -8.18
C SER A 39 -15.60 -8.08 -6.71
N ALA A 40 -16.06 -9.27 -6.30
CA ALA A 40 -16.23 -9.60 -4.88
C ALA A 40 -14.86 -9.76 -4.18
N ASP A 41 -13.89 -10.38 -4.86
CA ASP A 41 -12.51 -10.53 -4.36
C ASP A 41 -11.82 -9.16 -4.18
N ASN A 42 -12.05 -8.17 -5.05
CA ASN A 42 -11.43 -6.84 -4.94
C ASN A 42 -11.78 -6.10 -3.62
N ASN A 43 -12.91 -6.41 -2.98
CA ASN A 43 -13.22 -5.86 -1.65
C ASN A 43 -12.48 -6.58 -0.51
N VAL A 44 -11.93 -7.77 -0.79
CA VAL A 44 -11.19 -8.62 0.15
C VAL A 44 -9.68 -8.55 -0.14
N LEU A 45 -9.26 -7.94 -1.25
CA LEU A 45 -7.87 -7.89 -1.70
C LEU A 45 -7.17 -6.58 -1.34
N ARG A 46 -6.19 -6.64 -0.43
CA ARG A 46 -5.28 -5.53 -0.14
C ARG A 46 -3.95 -5.73 -0.85
N ARG A 47 -3.66 -4.90 -1.85
CA ARG A 47 -2.36 -4.90 -2.54
C ARG A 47 -1.37 -4.01 -1.80
N ILE A 48 -0.27 -4.59 -1.32
CA ILE A 48 0.82 -3.86 -0.68
C ILE A 48 2.01 -3.85 -1.63
N THR A 49 2.47 -2.66 -2.00
CA THR A 49 3.68 -2.48 -2.82
C THR A 49 4.91 -2.82 -1.98
N GLN A 50 5.73 -3.74 -2.49
CA GLN A 50 7.03 -4.06 -1.89
C GLN A 50 8.10 -3.24 -2.60
N TYR A 51 8.77 -2.38 -1.84
CA TYR A 51 9.84 -1.54 -2.36
C TYR A 51 11.16 -2.31 -2.31
N PRO A 52 11.91 -2.41 -3.43
CA PRO A 52 13.24 -3.01 -3.42
C PRO A 52 14.22 -2.11 -2.67
N ALA A 53 15.33 -2.69 -2.20
CA ALA A 53 16.44 -1.90 -1.70
C ALA A 53 17.12 -1.20 -2.88
N ARG A 54 17.35 0.10 -2.75
CA ARG A 54 18.04 0.89 -3.79
C ARG A 54 19.50 0.45 -3.96
N GLY A 55 20.08 0.50 -5.15
CA GLY A 55 21.46 0.09 -5.39
C GLY A 55 22.48 0.84 -4.52
N THR A 56 23.47 0.14 -3.98
CA THR A 56 24.60 0.75 -3.25
C THR A 56 25.68 1.22 -4.21
N VAL A 57 26.31 2.36 -3.93
CA VAL A 57 27.34 2.97 -4.77
C VAL A 57 28.71 2.77 -4.13
N TYR A 58 29.69 2.34 -4.93
CA TYR A 58 31.07 2.10 -4.49
C TYR A 58 32.07 2.92 -5.32
N ASP A 59 33.19 3.28 -4.71
CA ASP A 59 34.37 3.79 -5.39
C ASP A 59 35.12 2.64 -6.12
N ARG A 60 36.08 2.98 -6.99
CA ARG A 60 36.97 2.04 -7.70
C ARG A 60 37.71 1.05 -6.78
N LYS A 61 37.86 1.39 -5.50
CA LYS A 61 38.48 0.55 -4.46
C LYS A 61 37.46 -0.26 -3.65
N GLN A 62 36.22 -0.41 -4.12
CA GLN A 62 35.11 -1.09 -3.42
C GLN A 62 34.78 -0.47 -2.06
N ARG A 63 35.08 0.83 -1.88
CA ARG A 63 34.69 1.56 -0.68
C ARG A 63 33.30 2.11 -0.87
N LEU A 64 32.45 1.88 0.12
CA LEU A 64 31.04 2.17 0.06
C LEU A 64 30.82 3.69 0.22
N LEU A 65 30.25 4.32 -0.81
CA LEU A 65 30.07 5.76 -0.91
C LEU A 65 28.63 6.19 -0.56
N VAL A 66 27.65 5.40 -1.01
CA VAL A 66 26.24 5.66 -0.74
C VAL A 66 25.54 4.32 -0.54
N TYR A 67 24.74 4.22 0.52
CA TYR A 67 23.96 3.01 0.81
C TYR A 67 22.61 3.36 1.42
N ASN A 68 21.80 2.32 1.62
CA ASN A 68 20.55 2.48 2.34
C ASN A 68 20.68 1.97 3.75
N GLU A 69 20.17 2.76 4.68
CA GLU A 69 19.98 2.37 6.05
C GLU A 69 18.50 2.04 6.28
N ALA A 70 18.23 1.09 7.18
CA ALA A 70 16.87 0.75 7.55
C ALA A 70 16.26 1.88 8.38
N ALA A 71 15.10 2.37 7.93
CA ALA A 71 14.32 3.38 8.62
C ALA A 71 12.87 2.90 8.73
N TYR A 72 12.13 3.42 9.71
CA TYR A 72 10.75 2.98 9.96
C TYR A 72 9.83 4.18 9.99
N ASP A 73 8.84 4.18 9.12
CA ASP A 73 7.74 5.14 9.21
C ASP A 73 6.68 4.58 10.16
N ILE A 74 6.14 5.41 11.03
CA ILE A 74 4.93 5.07 11.79
C ILE A 74 3.75 5.56 10.97
N MET A 75 2.85 4.63 10.68
CA MET A 75 1.61 4.87 9.95
C MET A 75 0.45 4.82 10.93
N VAL A 76 -0.63 5.53 10.61
CA VAL A 76 -1.88 5.53 11.36
C VAL A 76 -3.07 5.30 10.44
N VAL A 77 -4.00 4.44 10.88
CA VAL A 77 -5.33 4.28 10.26
C VAL A 77 -6.35 4.85 11.25
N PRO A 78 -6.89 6.06 11.01
CA PRO A 78 -7.69 6.76 12.03
C PRO A 78 -8.91 5.98 12.55
N ASN A 79 -9.55 5.17 11.71
CA ASN A 79 -10.71 4.36 12.08
C ASN A 79 -10.34 3.14 12.95
N GLU A 80 -9.06 2.75 13.00
CA GLU A 80 -8.58 1.65 13.83
C GLU A 80 -8.00 2.14 15.17
N VAL A 81 -7.83 3.46 15.34
CA VAL A 81 -7.34 4.07 16.57
C VAL A 81 -8.37 3.95 17.68
N LYS A 82 -8.00 3.26 18.76
CA LYS A 82 -8.80 3.13 19.99
C LYS A 82 -8.30 4.09 21.06
N PRO A 83 -9.06 4.36 22.14
CA PRO A 83 -8.54 5.09 23.28
C PRO A 83 -7.29 4.38 23.85
N PHE A 84 -6.21 5.13 24.04
CA PHE A 84 -4.94 4.68 24.59
C PHE A 84 -4.39 5.71 25.57
N ASP A 85 -3.34 5.33 26.32
CA ASP A 85 -2.65 6.26 27.21
C ASP A 85 -1.84 7.27 26.41
N THR A 86 -2.40 8.47 26.25
CA THR A 86 -1.74 9.56 25.52
C THR A 86 -0.44 9.98 26.18
N ALA A 87 -0.33 9.99 27.51
CA ALA A 87 0.88 10.45 28.17
C ALA A 87 2.06 9.51 27.89
N ALA A 88 1.84 8.20 28.03
CA ALA A 88 2.83 7.19 27.71
C ALA A 88 3.21 7.21 26.21
N PHE A 89 2.25 7.46 25.32
CA PHE A 89 2.51 7.56 23.88
C PHE A 89 3.42 8.76 23.55
N LEU A 90 3.14 9.93 24.12
CA LEU A 90 3.94 11.13 23.88
C LEU A 90 5.38 10.95 24.35
N GLU A 91 5.59 10.33 25.51
CA GLU A 91 6.91 10.00 26.04
C GLU A 91 7.65 8.99 25.16
N LEU A 92 6.97 7.92 24.74
CA LEU A 92 7.55 6.85 23.93
C LEU A 92 8.09 7.36 22.58
N PHE A 93 7.34 8.24 21.92
CA PHE A 93 7.73 8.80 20.63
C PHE A 93 8.53 10.11 20.75
N GLY A 94 8.63 10.70 21.95
CA GLY A 94 9.28 11.99 22.16
C GLY A 94 8.60 13.14 21.42
N ILE A 95 7.27 13.09 21.28
CA ILE A 95 6.48 14.07 20.52
C ILE A 95 5.60 14.91 21.45
N THR A 96 5.11 16.05 20.95
CA THR A 96 4.19 16.89 21.70
C THR A 96 2.73 16.51 21.44
N ARG A 97 1.85 16.94 22.35
CA ARG A 97 0.40 16.72 22.24
C ARG A 97 -0.15 17.37 20.98
N GLU A 98 0.33 18.57 20.65
CA GLU A 98 -0.07 19.33 19.49
C GLU A 98 0.25 18.59 18.19
N TYR A 99 1.45 18.00 18.10
CA TYR A 99 1.84 17.20 16.94
C TYR A 99 0.95 15.97 16.75
N LEU A 100 0.65 15.25 17.84
CA LEU A 100 -0.24 14.09 17.81
C LEU A 100 -1.63 14.47 17.27
N ASP A 101 -2.23 15.52 17.83
CA ASP A 101 -3.57 15.96 17.45
C ASP A 101 -3.62 16.48 16.00
N GLU A 102 -2.60 17.22 15.57
CA GLU A 102 -2.46 17.70 14.18
C GLU A 102 -2.35 16.54 13.17
N GLN A 103 -1.45 15.58 13.42
CA GLN A 103 -1.27 14.44 12.51
C GLN A 103 -2.50 13.54 12.46
N LEU A 104 -3.17 13.32 13.60
CA LEU A 104 -4.42 12.55 13.64
C LEU A 104 -5.56 13.28 12.92
N GLN A 105 -5.64 14.60 13.04
CA GLN A 105 -6.63 15.39 12.32
C GLN A 105 -6.38 15.35 10.81
N ALA A 106 -5.13 15.61 10.37
CA ALA A 106 -4.75 15.55 8.97
C ALA A 106 -5.03 14.17 8.36
N ALA A 107 -4.74 13.09 9.10
CA ALA A 107 -5.05 11.72 8.67
C ALA A 107 -6.57 11.49 8.51
N LYS A 108 -7.38 11.99 9.45
CA LYS A 108 -8.85 11.90 9.38
C LYS A 108 -9.43 12.68 8.20
N GLU A 109 -8.90 13.88 7.95
CA GLU A 109 -9.30 14.73 6.82
C GLU A 109 -8.97 14.09 5.47
N PHE A 110 -7.82 13.43 5.37
CA PHE A 110 -7.45 12.67 4.17
C PHE A 110 -8.36 11.44 3.98
N SER A 111 -8.45 10.57 4.99
CA SER A 111 -9.40 9.46 5.01
C SER A 111 -9.41 8.76 6.36
N SER A 112 -10.59 8.48 6.90
CA SER A 112 -10.71 7.68 8.12
C SER A 112 -10.23 6.23 7.95
N ARG A 113 -10.32 5.66 6.73
CA ARG A 113 -10.04 4.23 6.48
C ARG A 113 -8.71 3.96 5.79
N LYS A 114 -8.06 4.97 5.21
CA LYS A 114 -6.75 4.79 4.58
C LYS A 114 -5.66 5.05 5.59
N GLU A 115 -4.55 4.37 5.42
CA GLU A 115 -3.32 4.67 6.14
C GLU A 115 -2.82 6.07 5.78
N SER A 116 -2.33 6.77 6.78
CA SER A 116 -1.63 8.04 6.65
C SER A 116 -0.32 7.96 7.43
N LEU A 117 0.67 8.68 6.94
CA LEU A 117 1.95 8.78 7.61
C LEU A 117 1.77 9.59 8.90
N PHE A 118 2.23 9.05 10.03
CA PHE A 118 2.19 9.70 11.33
C PHE A 118 3.57 10.25 11.72
N LEU A 119 4.63 9.44 11.60
CA LEU A 119 6.00 9.85 11.93
C LEU A 119 6.96 9.28 10.88
N LYS A 120 7.84 10.14 10.34
CA LYS A 120 8.80 9.77 9.28
C LYS A 120 10.10 9.22 9.85
N GLN A 121 10.65 8.19 9.20
CA GLN A 121 12.07 7.82 9.22
C GLN A 121 12.69 7.67 10.62
N LEU A 122 12.04 6.90 11.51
CA LEU A 122 12.68 6.48 12.76
C LEU A 122 13.92 5.63 12.47
N SER A 123 15.00 5.93 13.18
CA SER A 123 16.22 5.12 13.15
C SER A 123 15.92 3.70 13.65
N THR A 124 16.75 2.73 13.27
CA THR A 124 16.60 1.36 13.78
C THR A 124 16.71 1.32 15.32
N ALA A 125 17.55 2.18 15.90
CA ALA A 125 17.72 2.26 17.36
C ALA A 125 16.49 2.84 18.07
N ASP A 126 15.86 3.87 17.51
CA ASP A 126 14.66 4.47 18.11
C ASP A 126 13.44 3.59 17.88
N PHE A 127 13.33 2.99 16.70
CA PHE A 127 12.27 2.03 16.42
C PHE A 127 12.34 0.82 17.36
N ALA A 128 13.53 0.33 17.70
CA ALA A 128 13.68 -0.78 18.65
C ALA A 128 13.05 -0.47 20.02
N LYS A 129 13.13 0.77 20.50
CA LYS A 129 12.52 1.20 21.77
C LYS A 129 10.99 1.20 21.70
N VAL A 130 10.45 1.56 20.54
CA VAL A 130 9.00 1.72 20.31
C VAL A 130 8.33 0.40 19.95
N GLN A 131 9.01 -0.47 19.20
CA GLN A 131 8.45 -1.70 18.63
C GLN A 131 7.80 -2.59 19.70
N GLU A 132 8.42 -2.67 20.88
CA GLU A 132 7.92 -3.48 22.00
C GLU A 132 6.57 -2.99 22.53
N TYR A 133 6.27 -1.70 22.42
CA TYR A 133 5.05 -1.10 22.94
C TYR A 133 4.00 -0.84 21.86
N LEU A 134 4.37 -0.93 20.58
CA LEU A 134 3.49 -0.60 19.45
C LEU A 134 2.19 -1.41 19.45
N TYR A 135 2.20 -2.64 19.98
CA TYR A 135 0.98 -3.47 20.11
C TYR A 135 -0.09 -2.84 21.02
N GLN A 136 0.29 -1.95 21.93
CA GLN A 136 -0.61 -1.25 22.86
C GLN A 136 -1.38 -0.12 22.19
N TYR A 137 -1.02 0.27 20.97
CA TYR A 137 -1.60 1.39 20.23
C TYR A 137 -2.26 0.91 18.93
N PRO A 138 -3.45 0.27 19.00
CA PRO A 138 -4.19 -0.14 17.81
C PRO A 138 -4.39 1.01 16.83
N GLY A 139 -4.28 0.71 15.54
CA GLY A 139 -4.36 1.71 14.46
C GLY A 139 -3.01 2.35 14.11
N PHE A 140 -1.98 2.21 14.95
CA PHE A 140 -0.61 2.55 14.61
C PHE A 140 0.18 1.30 14.20
N TYR A 141 1.00 1.41 13.16
CA TYR A 141 1.90 0.33 12.76
C TYR A 141 3.16 0.87 12.10
N ALA A 142 4.23 0.08 12.12
CA ALA A 142 5.48 0.43 11.48
C ALA A 142 5.51 -0.06 10.03
N GLN A 143 5.90 0.82 9.12
CA GLN A 143 6.19 0.50 7.74
C GLN A 143 7.70 0.58 7.53
N PRO A 144 8.36 -0.55 7.17
CA PRO A 144 9.79 -0.52 6.87
C PRO A 144 10.04 0.30 5.62
N ARG A 145 11.02 1.20 5.71
CA ARG A 145 11.52 2.06 4.66
C ARG A 145 13.04 1.98 4.60
N THR A 146 13.59 2.52 3.52
CA THR A 146 15.03 2.67 3.35
C THR A 146 15.35 4.15 3.24
N GLN A 147 16.23 4.64 4.10
CA GLN A 147 16.75 6.01 4.01
C GLN A 147 18.13 5.98 3.35
N ARG A 148 18.39 6.94 2.46
CA ARG A 148 19.67 7.04 1.75
C ARG A 148 20.72 7.70 2.64
N HIS A 149 21.80 7.00 2.93
CA HIS A 149 22.87 7.46 3.81
C HIS A 149 24.17 7.74 3.03
N TYR A 150 24.78 8.89 3.33
CA TYR A 150 26.01 9.41 2.71
C TYR A 150 27.09 9.55 3.80
N PRO A 151 27.95 8.54 4.01
CA PRO A 151 28.87 8.50 5.16
C PRO A 151 29.88 9.63 5.22
N GLN A 152 30.23 10.16 4.05
CA GLN A 152 31.19 11.25 3.92
C GLN A 152 30.53 12.34 3.08
N PRO A 153 30.54 13.60 3.53
CA PRO A 153 29.98 14.73 2.78
C PRO A 153 30.94 15.14 1.65
N ILE A 154 31.20 14.22 0.72
CA ILE A 154 32.11 14.41 -0.41
C ILE A 154 31.33 14.38 -1.72
N ALA A 155 31.83 15.10 -2.72
CA ALA A 155 31.35 15.01 -4.10
C ALA A 155 29.82 15.18 -4.24
N ALA A 156 29.20 16.07 -3.45
CA ALA A 156 27.75 16.23 -3.40
C ALA A 156 27.11 16.49 -4.78
N HIS A 157 27.77 17.25 -5.66
CA HIS A 157 27.29 17.48 -7.02
C HIS A 157 27.42 16.26 -7.94
N LEU A 158 28.44 15.42 -7.71
CA LEU A 158 28.67 14.21 -8.49
C LEU A 158 27.75 13.08 -8.05
N LEU A 159 27.71 12.79 -6.74
CA LEU A 159 26.84 11.76 -6.19
C LEU A 159 25.36 12.16 -6.30
N GLY A 160 25.08 13.43 -6.01
CA GLY A 160 23.72 13.94 -5.93
C GLY A 160 23.02 13.54 -4.66
N TYR A 161 21.69 13.62 -4.69
CA TYR A 161 20.83 13.28 -3.56
C TYR A 161 19.49 12.73 -4.04
N VAL A 162 18.74 12.12 -3.11
CA VAL A 162 17.37 11.65 -3.32
C VAL A 162 16.39 12.60 -2.64
N GLY A 163 15.19 12.74 -3.20
CA GLY A 163 14.12 13.55 -2.65
C GLY A 163 12.76 12.92 -2.90
N GLU A 164 11.73 13.44 -2.23
CA GLU A 164 10.36 13.01 -2.47
C GLU A 164 9.93 13.37 -3.90
N VAL A 165 9.20 12.47 -4.54
CA VAL A 165 8.74 12.63 -5.92
C VAL A 165 7.73 13.78 -6.01
N SER A 166 7.88 14.62 -7.05
CA SER A 166 6.93 15.71 -7.29
C SER A 166 5.63 15.18 -7.89
N ASN A 167 4.51 15.89 -7.67
CA ASN A 167 3.21 15.56 -8.29
C ASN A 167 3.29 15.50 -9.82
N ARG A 168 4.13 16.35 -10.43
CA ARG A 168 4.37 16.34 -11.87
C ARG A 168 5.03 15.02 -12.30
N THR A 169 6.05 14.57 -11.58
CA THR A 169 6.74 13.32 -11.87
C THR A 169 5.83 12.12 -11.69
N VAL A 170 4.94 12.12 -10.69
CA VAL A 170 3.92 11.07 -10.50
C VAL A 170 2.96 11.01 -11.69
N PHE A 171 2.58 12.16 -12.25
CA PHE A 171 1.72 12.23 -13.44
C PHE A 171 2.43 11.74 -14.71
N GLU A 172 3.68 12.14 -14.91
CA GLU A 172 4.48 11.76 -16.08
C GLU A 172 4.96 10.30 -16.02
N GLN A 173 5.21 9.78 -14.82
CA GLN A 173 5.76 8.45 -14.57
C GLN A 173 4.88 7.67 -13.58
N PRO A 174 3.89 6.89 -14.08
CA PRO A 174 2.98 6.10 -13.25
C PRO A 174 3.63 5.05 -12.34
N TYR A 175 4.94 4.82 -12.51
CA TYR A 175 5.73 3.97 -11.61
C TYR A 175 5.78 4.53 -10.19
N TYR A 176 5.89 5.85 -10.05
CA TYR A 176 5.98 6.53 -8.76
C TYR A 176 4.58 6.87 -8.22
N LYS A 177 4.48 6.84 -6.90
CA LYS A 177 3.34 7.27 -6.11
C LYS A 177 3.79 8.41 -5.22
N GLN A 178 2.86 9.24 -4.79
CA GLN A 178 3.13 10.28 -3.80
C GLN A 178 3.77 9.68 -2.54
N GLY A 179 4.80 10.33 -2.00
CA GLY A 179 5.61 9.82 -0.88
C GLY A 179 6.78 8.92 -1.28
N ASP A 180 6.92 8.55 -2.55
CA ASP A 180 8.10 7.81 -3.01
C ASP A 180 9.32 8.72 -3.16
N TYR A 181 10.51 8.14 -3.06
CA TYR A 181 11.78 8.85 -3.26
C TYR A 181 12.35 8.57 -4.65
N ILE A 182 12.92 9.61 -5.26
CA ILE A 182 13.59 9.58 -6.58
C ILE A 182 14.94 10.31 -6.47
N GLY A 183 15.92 9.88 -7.25
CA GLY A 183 17.18 10.62 -7.44
C GLY A 183 16.92 11.97 -8.11
N ILE A 184 17.37 13.05 -7.48
CA ILE A 184 17.10 14.43 -7.94
C ILE A 184 18.27 15.00 -8.75
N SER A 185 19.51 14.57 -8.47
CA SER A 185 20.69 15.12 -9.11
C SER A 185 21.83 14.10 -9.17
N GLY A 186 22.89 14.46 -9.90
CA GLY A 186 24.13 13.68 -9.97
C GLY A 186 23.90 12.25 -10.43
N LEU A 187 24.72 11.35 -9.89
CA LEU A 187 24.67 9.92 -10.15
C LEU A 187 23.32 9.30 -9.75
N GLU A 188 22.72 9.76 -8.65
CA GLU A 188 21.40 9.28 -8.19
C GLU A 188 20.30 9.49 -9.24
N LEU A 189 20.30 10.62 -9.96
CA LEU A 189 19.36 10.87 -11.06
C LEU A 189 19.76 10.09 -12.32
N SER A 190 21.03 10.13 -12.70
CA SER A 190 21.50 9.52 -13.96
C SER A 190 21.32 8.00 -14.00
N TYR A 191 21.46 7.33 -12.85
CA TYR A 191 21.28 5.88 -12.72
C TYR A 191 20.02 5.51 -11.94
N GLU A 192 19.00 6.38 -11.92
CA GLU A 192 17.76 6.14 -11.19
C GLU A 192 17.11 4.81 -11.59
N ALA A 193 17.11 4.47 -12.89
CA ALA A 193 16.44 3.28 -13.40
C ALA A 193 17.08 1.99 -12.88
N GLU A 194 18.41 1.96 -12.78
CA GLU A 194 19.21 0.85 -12.27
C GLU A 194 19.21 0.83 -10.74
N LEU A 195 19.33 2.00 -10.10
CA LEU A 195 19.40 2.11 -8.65
C LEU A 195 18.06 1.78 -7.98
N ARG A 196 16.92 2.19 -8.56
CA ARG A 196 15.61 2.05 -7.90
C ARG A 196 15.05 0.63 -7.90
N GLY A 197 15.62 -0.29 -8.69
CA GLY A 197 15.09 -1.64 -8.89
C GLY A 197 13.68 -1.68 -9.46
N GLN A 198 13.01 -2.81 -9.28
CA GLN A 198 11.64 -3.10 -9.69
C GLN A 198 10.78 -3.41 -8.46
N ARG A 199 9.63 -2.73 -8.36
CA ARG A 199 8.67 -2.95 -7.28
C ARG A 199 8.02 -4.32 -7.37
N GLY A 200 7.99 -4.99 -6.23
CA GLY A 200 7.13 -6.14 -6.01
C GLY A 200 5.72 -5.71 -5.60
N VAL A 201 4.79 -6.65 -5.67
CA VAL A 201 3.43 -6.50 -5.18
C VAL A 201 3.10 -7.74 -4.38
N ARG A 202 2.64 -7.56 -3.14
CA ARG A 202 2.08 -8.64 -2.35
C ARG A 202 0.59 -8.41 -2.15
N ASN A 203 -0.22 -9.40 -2.50
CA ASN A 203 -1.66 -9.35 -2.41
C ASN A 203 -2.08 -10.11 -1.16
N TYR A 204 -2.72 -9.41 -0.23
CA TYR A 204 -3.25 -10.00 0.99
C TYR A 204 -4.76 -10.11 0.94
N MET A 205 -5.29 -11.17 1.53
CA MET A 205 -6.72 -11.30 1.80
C MET A 205 -7.02 -10.62 3.14
N VAL A 206 -7.96 -9.67 3.17
CA VAL A 206 -8.39 -8.95 4.37
C VAL A 206 -9.83 -9.27 4.73
N ASP A 207 -10.15 -9.34 6.03
CA ASP A 207 -11.53 -9.49 6.48
C ASP A 207 -12.29 -8.15 6.48
N VAL A 208 -13.58 -8.17 6.84
CA VAL A 208 -14.44 -6.96 6.96
C VAL A 208 -13.94 -5.95 8.01
N HIS A 209 -13.01 -6.36 8.87
CA HIS A 209 -12.33 -5.52 9.86
C HIS A 209 -10.90 -5.16 9.40
N ASN A 210 -10.58 -5.32 8.10
CA ASN A 210 -9.31 -4.97 7.46
C ASN A 210 -8.08 -5.77 7.96
N ARG A 211 -8.29 -6.88 8.67
CA ARG A 211 -7.20 -7.71 9.19
C ARG A 211 -6.70 -8.68 8.12
N VAL A 212 -5.38 -8.73 7.94
CA VAL A 212 -4.73 -9.65 6.99
C VAL A 212 -4.90 -11.10 7.46
N LYS A 213 -5.49 -11.94 6.60
CA LYS A 213 -5.70 -13.37 6.82
C LYS A 213 -4.62 -14.25 6.16
N GLY A 214 -3.86 -13.69 5.21
CA GLY A 214 -2.78 -14.38 4.51
C GLY A 214 -2.58 -13.84 3.09
N SER A 215 -1.61 -14.39 2.36
CA SER A 215 -1.42 -14.09 0.93
C SER A 215 -2.59 -14.63 0.12
N TYR A 216 -3.10 -13.81 -0.79
CA TYR A 216 -4.17 -14.20 -1.70
C TYR A 216 -3.71 -15.29 -2.66
N ALA A 217 -4.56 -16.31 -2.87
CA ALA A 217 -4.27 -17.45 -3.74
C ALA A 217 -2.88 -18.07 -3.49
N ASN A 218 -2.45 -18.15 -2.23
CA ASN A 218 -1.13 -18.64 -1.82
C ASN A 218 0.06 -17.92 -2.51
N GLY A 219 -0.13 -16.65 -2.90
CA GLY A 219 0.92 -15.82 -3.50
C GLY A 219 1.11 -15.99 -5.00
N LEU A 220 0.22 -16.69 -5.71
CA LEU A 220 0.29 -16.87 -7.17
C LEU A 220 0.33 -15.55 -7.95
N TYR A 221 -0.23 -14.48 -7.39
CA TYR A 221 -0.27 -13.16 -8.00
C TYR A 221 0.75 -12.19 -7.38
N ASP A 222 1.59 -12.67 -6.47
CA ASP A 222 2.61 -11.86 -5.83
C ASP A 222 3.84 -11.74 -6.75
N THR A 223 4.39 -10.53 -6.86
CA THR A 223 5.65 -10.28 -7.56
C THR A 223 6.70 -9.88 -6.55
N VAL A 224 7.91 -10.43 -6.71
CA VAL A 224 9.05 -10.12 -5.85
C VAL A 224 9.66 -8.79 -6.28
N ALA A 225 10.08 -7.98 -5.31
CA ALA A 225 10.86 -6.78 -5.58
C ALA A 225 12.30 -7.17 -5.92
N VAL A 226 12.84 -6.65 -7.02
CA VAL A 226 14.18 -6.98 -7.55
C VAL A 226 15.03 -5.73 -7.64
#